data_AF-A0A8T7DDY7-F1
#
_entry.id   AF-A0A8T7DDY7-F1
#
_cell.length_a   1.000
_cell.length_b   1.000
_cell.length_c   1.000
_cell.angle_alpha   90.00
_cell.angle_beta   90.00
_cell.angle_gamma   90.00
#
_symmetry.space_group_name_H-M   'P 1'
#
loop_
_entity.id
_entity.type
_entity.pdbx_description
1 polymer ?
#
loop_
_entity_poly.entity_id
_entity_poly.type
_entity_poly.pdbx_seq_one_letter_code
_entity_poly.pdbx_strand_id
1 'polypeptide(L)'
;MLLPNSAAGSKTQRQLIKLFSRLDKNRQQQLLDFAEFLVEKPSQGNGVDSEAAEKPVVVTRPDNESVIAAIKRLSKSYSMLNKDDILHETSDLMTSHVLKGRPAEEVIDELEILFVTHYEQKYKPSSDEEDG
;
A
#
# COMPACT_ATOMS: atom_id res chain seq x y z
N MET A 1 -26.28 22.53 9.07
CA MET A 1 -25.18 21.83 8.38
C MET A 1 -25.76 20.58 7.77
N LEU A 2 -25.76 20.49 6.44
CA LEU A 2 -26.32 19.39 5.64
C LEU A 2 -25.26 18.29 5.53
N LEU A 3 -25.55 17.10 6.05
CA LEU A 3 -24.79 15.90 5.69
C LEU A 3 -25.25 15.46 4.29
N PRO A 4 -24.34 15.24 3.32
CA PRO A 4 -24.72 14.72 2.03
C PRO A 4 -25.26 13.30 2.22
N ASN A 5 -26.43 13.09 1.63
CA ASN A 5 -27.12 11.83 1.50
C ASN A 5 -26.31 10.88 0.61
N SER A 6 -25.36 10.12 1.17
CA SER A 6 -24.73 8.99 0.49
C SER A 6 -25.63 7.76 0.60
N ALA A 7 -26.76 7.81 -0.12
CA ALA A 7 -27.61 6.67 -0.40
C ALA A 7 -26.91 5.72 -1.40
N ALA A 8 -25.76 5.17 -1.02
CA ALA A 8 -25.12 4.01 -1.64
C ALA A 8 -23.98 3.48 -0.76
N GLY A 9 -24.22 3.33 0.55
CA GLY A 9 -23.27 2.61 1.39
C GLY A 9 -23.07 1.19 0.86
N SER A 10 -21.80 0.77 0.76
CA SER A 10 -21.43 -0.61 0.42
C SER A 10 -22.23 -1.61 1.28
N LYS A 11 -22.37 -2.86 0.83
CA LYS A 11 -23.07 -3.91 1.60
C LYS A 11 -22.61 -3.95 3.06
N THR A 12 -21.32 -3.72 3.26
CA THR A 12 -20.64 -3.59 4.55
C THR A 12 -21.13 -2.41 5.38
N GLN A 13 -21.26 -1.21 4.82
CA GLN A 13 -21.77 -0.04 5.54
C GLN A 13 -23.22 -0.23 6.01
N ARG A 14 -24.08 -0.82 5.17
CA ARG A 14 -25.46 -1.15 5.56
C ARG A 14 -25.51 -2.19 6.68
N GLN A 15 -24.63 -3.17 6.64
CA GLN A 15 -24.49 -4.17 7.71
C GLN A 15 -24.04 -3.52 9.03
N LEU A 16 -23.08 -2.60 8.99
CA LEU A 16 -22.61 -1.85 10.15
C LEU A 16 -23.74 -1.07 10.82
N ILE A 17 -24.53 -0.31 10.05
CA ILE A 17 -25.66 0.48 10.56
C ILE A 17 -26.72 -0.44 11.21
N LYS A 18 -26.99 -1.60 10.61
CA LYS A 18 -27.94 -2.59 11.15
C LYS A 18 -27.45 -3.24 12.45
N LEU A 19 -26.14 -3.47 12.59
CA LEU A 19 -25.57 -3.98 13.83
C LEU A 19 -25.56 -2.89 14.91
N PHE A 20 -25.16 -1.67 14.55
CA PHE A 20 -25.11 -0.54 15.47
C PHE A 20 -26.48 -0.21 16.08
N SER A 21 -27.55 -0.24 15.29
CA SER A 21 -28.91 0.02 15.79
C SER A 21 -29.44 -1.05 16.75
N ARG A 22 -28.79 -2.21 16.83
CA ARG A 22 -29.12 -3.29 17.78
C ARG A 22 -28.29 -3.26 19.05
N LEU A 23 -27.25 -2.42 19.11
CA LEU A 23 -26.40 -2.27 20.29
C LEU A 23 -27.05 -1.31 21.30
N ASP A 24 -26.80 -1.54 22.59
CA ASP A 24 -27.13 -0.58 23.63
C ASP A 24 -26.15 0.61 23.61
N LYS A 25 -26.51 1.69 24.30
CA LYS A 25 -25.74 2.95 24.27
C LYS A 25 -24.28 2.78 24.68
N ASN A 26 -23.98 1.88 25.61
CA ASN A 26 -22.60 1.68 26.07
C ASN A 26 -21.76 1.00 24.97
N ARG A 27 -22.29 -0.01 24.30
CA ARG A 27 -21.62 -0.69 23.19
C ARG A 27 -21.53 0.15 21.92
N GLN A 28 -22.51 1.02 21.69
CA GLN A 28 -22.43 2.01 20.61
C GLN A 28 -21.24 2.94 20.81
N GLN A 29 -21.05 3.45 22.02
CA GLN A 29 -19.92 4.31 22.35
C GLN A 29 -18.59 3.58 22.15
N GLN A 30 -18.45 2.35 22.63
CA GLN A 30 -17.23 1.54 22.44
C GLN A 30 -16.88 1.34 20.95
N LEU A 31 -17.89 1.14 20.09
CA LEU A 31 -17.64 1.00 18.65
C LEU A 31 -17.15 2.31 18.03
N LEU A 32 -17.68 3.46 18.47
CA LEU A 32 -17.25 4.77 18.01
C LEU A 32 -15.82 5.07 18.45
N ASP A 33 -15.51 4.83 19.73
CA ASP A 33 -14.16 5.02 20.27
C ASP A 33 -13.13 4.15 19.50
N PHE A 34 -13.51 2.92 19.16
CA PHE A 34 -12.67 2.03 18.35
C PHE A 34 -12.52 2.53 16.90
N ALA A 35 -13.60 3.01 16.28
CA ALA A 35 -13.56 3.58 14.94
C ALA A 35 -12.68 4.85 14.90
N GLU A 36 -12.78 5.70 15.92
CA GLU A 36 -11.94 6.90 16.07
C GLU A 36 -10.46 6.52 16.22
N PHE A 37 -10.16 5.54 17.07
CA PHE A 37 -8.81 4.98 17.20
C PHE A 37 -8.25 4.43 15.88
N LEU A 38 -9.08 3.78 15.06
CA LEU A 38 -8.68 3.28 13.74
C LEU A 38 -8.42 4.42 12.74
N VAL A 39 -9.14 5.54 12.85
CA VAL A 39 -8.92 6.73 12.00
C VAL A 39 -7.67 7.51 12.43
N GLU A 40 -7.44 7.62 13.74
CA GLU A 40 -6.26 8.31 14.30
C GLU A 40 -4.95 7.52 14.13
N LYS A 41 -5.05 6.20 13.95
CA LYS A 41 -3.91 5.38 13.54
C LYS A 41 -3.81 5.36 12.01
N PRO A 42 -2.99 6.23 11.37
CA PRO A 42 -2.59 5.97 10.00
C PRO A 42 -1.98 4.57 9.97
N SER A 43 -2.53 3.74 9.10
CA SER A 43 -2.29 2.31 8.95
C SER A 43 -0.80 1.98 8.95
N GLN A 44 -0.23 1.74 10.13
CA GLN A 44 0.99 0.98 10.27
C GLN A 44 0.64 -0.49 10.03
N GLY A 45 0.54 -0.84 8.75
CA GLY A 45 0.49 -2.21 8.26
C GLY A 45 -0.74 -2.98 8.72
N ASN A 46 -1.81 -2.90 7.94
CA ASN A 46 -2.59 -4.06 7.54
C ASN A 46 -3.54 -3.61 6.43
N GLY A 47 -3.21 -4.03 5.21
CA GLY A 47 -4.01 -3.73 4.04
C GLY A 47 -5.37 -4.41 4.12
N VAL A 48 -6.40 -3.66 3.79
CA VAL A 48 -7.41 -4.04 2.82
C VAL A 48 -8.12 -2.78 2.33
N ASP A 49 -8.32 -2.73 1.02
CA ASP A 49 -9.30 -1.90 0.32
C ASP A 49 -9.02 -0.39 0.25
N SER A 50 -7.98 -0.03 -0.49
CA SER A 50 -8.03 1.21 -1.28
C SER A 50 -7.70 0.87 -2.73
N GLU A 51 -8.74 0.53 -3.48
CA GLU A 51 -8.76 0.32 -4.94
C GLU A 51 -8.58 1.64 -5.73
N ALA A 52 -8.20 2.74 -5.06
CA ALA A 52 -7.72 3.92 -5.72
C ALA A 52 -6.22 3.73 -5.99
N ALA A 53 -5.80 3.88 -7.25
CA ALA A 53 -4.41 3.96 -7.66
C ALA A 53 -3.68 5.07 -6.87
N GLU A 54 -3.22 4.75 -5.66
CA GLU A 54 -2.35 5.63 -4.90
C GLU A 54 -1.03 5.68 -5.66
N LYS A 55 -0.72 6.88 -6.18
CA LYS A 55 0.56 7.15 -6.81
C LYS A 55 1.67 6.81 -5.81
N PRO A 56 2.77 6.16 -6.25
CA PRO A 56 3.85 5.80 -5.36
C PRO A 56 4.38 7.05 -4.66
N VAL A 57 4.52 6.98 -3.34
CA VAL A 57 5.08 8.07 -2.54
C VAL A 57 6.59 7.94 -2.65
N VAL A 58 7.21 8.75 -3.51
CA VAL A 58 8.66 8.69 -3.75
C VAL A 58 9.41 9.14 -2.50
N VAL A 59 9.93 8.18 -1.74
CA VAL A 59 10.84 8.43 -0.62
C VAL A 59 12.27 8.51 -1.16
N THR A 60 12.95 9.62 -0.88
CA THR A 60 14.32 9.87 -1.31
C THR A 60 15.30 8.86 -0.74
N ARG A 61 16.30 8.49 -1.55
CA ARG A 61 17.39 7.59 -1.16
C ARG A 61 18.33 8.29 -0.14
N PRO A 62 18.66 7.65 0.99
CA PRO A 62 19.72 8.08 1.90
C PRO A 62 21.13 7.81 1.35
N ASP A 63 22.12 8.61 1.74
CA ASP A 63 23.51 8.53 1.22
C ASP A 63 24.23 7.20 1.52
N ASN A 64 24.01 6.62 2.71
CA ASN A 64 24.61 5.34 3.13
C ASN A 64 23.54 4.26 3.33
N GLU A 65 22.73 4.03 2.29
CA GLU A 65 21.65 3.05 2.34
C GLU A 65 22.17 1.61 2.19
N SER A 66 21.66 0.70 3.02
CA SER A 66 21.87 -0.75 2.85
C SER A 66 20.77 -1.36 1.98
N VAL A 67 21.06 -2.50 1.34
CA VAL A 67 20.07 -3.22 0.50
C VAL A 67 18.76 -3.49 1.25
N ILE A 68 18.85 -3.89 2.53
CA ILE A 68 17.67 -4.13 3.39
C ILE A 68 16.88 -2.83 3.65
N ALA A 69 17.59 -1.71 3.87
CA ALA A 69 16.96 -0.41 4.05
C ALA A 69 16.26 0.05 2.76
N ALA A 70 16.88 -0.19 1.59
CA ALA A 70 16.28 0.09 0.29
C ALA A 70 15.02 -0.75 0.05
N ILE A 71 15.04 -2.06 0.31
CA ILE A 71 13.82 -2.91 0.21
C ILE A 71 12.71 -2.36 1.09
N LYS A 72 13.02 -1.95 2.33
CA LYS A 72 12.04 -1.34 3.24
C LYS A 72 11.53 0.00 2.74
N ARG A 73 12.39 0.85 2.17
CA ARG A 73 12.04 2.15 1.59
C ARG A 73 11.14 1.95 0.37
N LEU A 74 11.55 1.12 -0.59
CA LEU A 74 10.80 0.84 -1.81
C LEU A 74 9.47 0.15 -1.53
N SER A 75 9.42 -0.79 -0.59
CA SER A 75 8.16 -1.40 -0.15
C SER A 75 7.18 -0.39 0.48
N LYS A 76 7.69 0.71 1.04
CA LYS A 76 6.85 1.82 1.54
C LYS A 76 6.44 2.76 0.41
N SER A 77 7.37 3.10 -0.49
CA SER A 77 7.11 3.94 -1.65
C SER A 77 6.08 3.30 -2.59
N TYR A 78 6.09 1.97 -2.67
CA TYR A 78 5.24 1.17 -3.53
C TYR A 78 4.32 0.23 -2.73
N SER A 79 3.63 0.76 -1.73
CA SER A 79 2.73 -0.04 -0.86
C SER A 79 1.58 -0.73 -1.60
N MET A 80 1.20 -0.25 -2.80
CA MET A 80 0.16 -0.85 -3.64
C MET A 80 0.64 -2.05 -4.47
N LEU A 81 1.96 -2.30 -4.56
CA LEU A 81 2.46 -3.51 -5.19
C LEU A 81 2.27 -4.71 -4.28
N ASN A 82 1.86 -5.85 -4.87
CA ASN A 82 1.80 -7.09 -4.12
C ASN A 82 3.24 -7.55 -3.87
N LYS A 83 3.58 -7.78 -2.60
CA LYS A 83 4.94 -8.16 -2.20
C LYS A 83 5.32 -9.53 -2.74
N ASP A 84 4.35 -10.45 -2.83
CA ASP A 84 4.61 -11.81 -3.31
C ASP A 84 5.06 -11.80 -4.79
N ASP A 85 4.55 -10.85 -5.58
CA ASP A 85 4.87 -10.71 -7.02
C ASP A 85 6.31 -10.20 -7.26
N ILE A 86 6.97 -9.63 -6.26
CA ILE A 86 8.30 -8.98 -6.36
C ILE A 86 9.33 -9.69 -5.47
N LEU A 87 8.88 -10.58 -4.58
CA LEU A 87 9.71 -11.22 -3.57
C LEU A 87 10.78 -12.13 -4.20
N HIS A 88 10.44 -12.81 -5.30
CA HIS A 88 11.35 -13.72 -5.99
C HIS A 88 12.57 -12.97 -6.53
N GLU A 89 12.34 -11.93 -7.33
CA GLU A 89 13.37 -11.10 -7.93
C GLU A 89 14.17 -10.32 -6.86
N THR A 90 13.49 -9.83 -5.82
CA THR A 90 14.15 -9.19 -4.68
C THR A 90 15.09 -10.16 -3.95
N SER A 91 14.69 -11.43 -3.82
CA SER A 91 15.49 -12.47 -3.17
C SER A 91 16.72 -12.84 -3.99
N ASP A 92 16.60 -12.86 -5.32
CA ASP A 92 17.74 -13.12 -6.23
C ASP A 92 18.78 -12.01 -6.18
N LEU A 93 18.32 -10.74 -6.11
CA LEU A 93 19.18 -9.57 -5.94
C LEU A 93 19.89 -9.58 -4.58
N MET A 94 19.16 -9.89 -3.51
CA MET A 94 19.71 -10.04 -2.17
C MET A 94 20.75 -11.18 -2.10
N THR A 95 20.45 -12.31 -2.73
CA THR A 95 21.37 -13.47 -2.80
C THR A 95 22.63 -13.11 -3.57
N SER A 96 22.51 -12.36 -4.67
CA SER A 96 23.66 -11.89 -5.44
C SER A 96 24.54 -10.90 -4.65
N HIS A 97 23.93 -10.01 -3.85
CA HIS A 97 24.66 -9.14 -2.94
C HIS A 97 25.45 -9.94 -1.90
N VAL A 98 24.80 -10.90 -1.23
CA VAL A 98 25.40 -11.66 -0.12
C VAL A 98 26.42 -12.69 -0.60
N LEU A 99 26.13 -13.44 -1.66
CA LEU A 99 27.00 -14.53 -2.12
C LEU A 99 28.13 -14.06 -3.04
N LYS A 100 27.87 -13.06 -3.89
CA LYS A 100 28.85 -12.57 -4.87
C LYS A 100 29.54 -11.28 -4.43
N GLY A 101 29.15 -10.73 -3.27
CA GLY A 101 29.75 -9.51 -2.72
C GLY A 101 29.50 -8.28 -3.58
N ARG A 102 28.38 -8.23 -4.32
CA ARG A 102 28.06 -7.09 -5.18
C ARG A 102 27.92 -5.81 -4.35
N PRO A 103 28.36 -4.64 -4.84
CA PRO A 103 28.17 -3.38 -4.13
C PRO A 103 26.69 -3.11 -3.81
N ALA A 104 26.43 -2.56 -2.63
CA ALA A 104 25.07 -2.23 -2.22
C ALA A 104 24.41 -1.23 -3.17
N GLU A 105 25.17 -0.25 -3.68
CA GLU A 105 24.65 0.78 -4.58
C GLU A 105 24.08 0.19 -5.88
N GLU A 106 24.83 -0.70 -6.54
CA GLU A 106 24.37 -1.37 -7.76
C GLU A 106 23.10 -2.19 -7.54
N VAL A 107 23.03 -2.92 -6.40
CA VAL A 107 21.86 -3.74 -6.07
C VAL A 107 20.65 -2.86 -5.75
N ILE A 108 20.86 -1.70 -5.13
CA ILE A 108 19.79 -0.73 -4.84
C ILE A 108 19.25 -0.15 -6.15
N ASP A 109 20.11 0.22 -7.09
CA ASP A 109 19.67 0.76 -8.39
C ASP A 109 18.82 -0.26 -9.16
N GLU A 110 19.21 -1.54 -9.13
CA GLU A 110 18.42 -2.63 -9.73
C GLU A 110 17.08 -2.84 -9.02
N LEU A 111 17.04 -2.74 -7.69
CA LEU A 111 15.80 -2.79 -6.92
C LEU A 111 14.86 -1.63 -7.28
N GLU A 112 15.38 -0.41 -7.48
CA GLU A 112 14.57 0.73 -7.87
C GLU A 112 13.91 0.51 -9.24
N ILE A 113 14.67 0.01 -10.22
CA ILE A 113 14.16 -0.32 -11.56
C ILE A 113 13.09 -1.43 -11.46
N LEU A 114 13.33 -2.46 -10.66
CA LEU A 114 12.39 -3.56 -10.46
C LEU A 114 11.04 -3.03 -9.96
N PHE A 115 11.04 -2.24 -8.89
CA PHE A 115 9.81 -1.67 -8.31
C PHE A 115 9.06 -0.74 -9.29
N VAL A 116 9.78 0.10 -10.03
CA VAL A 116 9.18 0.95 -11.09
C VAL A 116 8.56 0.09 -12.18
N THR A 117 9.25 -0.95 -12.64
CA THR A 117 8.79 -1.83 -13.72
C THR A 117 7.49 -2.55 -13.34
N HIS A 118 7.42 -3.14 -12.14
CA HIS A 118 6.20 -3.79 -11.66
C HIS A 118 5.04 -2.80 -11.49
N TYR A 119 5.33 -1.58 -11.04
CA TYR A 119 4.32 -0.52 -10.96
C TYR A 119 3.79 -0.15 -12.35
N GLU A 120 4.68 0.08 -13.32
CA GLU A 120 4.26 0.39 -14.68
C GLU A 120 3.46 -0.76 -15.32
N GLN A 121 3.90 -2.01 -15.18
CA GLN A 121 3.17 -3.15 -15.72
C GLN A 121 1.76 -3.28 -15.14
N LYS A 122 1.58 -2.92 -13.86
CA LYS A 122 0.30 -3.09 -13.15
C LYS A 122 -0.64 -1.88 -13.28
N TYR A 123 -0.09 -0.67 -13.43
CA TYR A 123 -0.86 0.58 -13.34
C TYR A 123 -0.73 1.50 -14.56
N LYS A 124 0.13 1.21 -15.54
CA LYS A 124 0.14 1.93 -16.80
C LYS A 124 -1.04 1.42 -17.64
N PRO A 125 -2.07 2.24 -17.91
CA PRO A 125 -3.08 1.84 -18.88
C PRO A 125 -2.35 1.63 -20.20
N SER A 126 -2.62 0.53 -20.88
CA SER A 126 -2.33 0.40 -22.30
C SER A 126 -2.97 1.61 -22.99
N SER A 127 -2.14 2.54 -23.45
CA SER A 127 -2.53 3.69 -24.25
C SER A 127 -2.95 3.26 -25.66
N ASP A 128 -3.83 2.27 -25.75
CA ASP A 128 -4.39 1.74 -26.97
C ASP A 128 -5.91 1.92 -26.88
N GLU A 129 -6.38 3.15 -27.08
CA GLU A 129 -7.72 3.52 -27.55
C GLU A 129 -7.83 5.06 -27.54
N GLU A 130 -7.17 5.73 -28.48
CA GLU A 130 -7.75 6.94 -29.08
C GLU A 130 -7.89 6.67 -30.58
N ASP A 131 -9.07 6.16 -30.92
CA ASP A 131 -9.68 6.19 -32.25
C ASP A 131 -9.92 7.66 -32.65
N GLY A 132 -9.51 7.99 -33.87
CA GLY A 132 -9.65 9.31 -34.49
C GLY A 132 -9.48 9.24 -35.99
#